data_AF-A0A1C6WEE6-F1
#
_entry.id   AF-A0A1C6WEE6-F1
#
_cell.length_a   1.000
_cell.length_b   1.000
_cell.length_c   1.000
_cell.angle_alpha   90.00
_cell.angle_beta   90.00
_cell.angle_gamma   90.00
#
_symmetry.space_group_name_H-M   'P 1'
#
loop_
_entity.id
_entity.type
_entity.pdbx_description
1 polymer ?
#
loop_
_entity_poly.entity_id
_entity_poly.type
_entity_poly.pdbx_seq_one_letter_code
_entity_poly.pdbx_strand_id
1 'polypeptide(L)'
;MSYNVCTHIHKVDDLIKVKKTDKGLHIDQVLGLKRFCPNNINGEKKQKDDDGHCANYVELLSSAVLLLLKYFKAVDDLNNDKLAEYTILWLGYKLSQHPQENITILNDFYTKHIKTNTYYNEKITNA
;
A
#
# COMPACT_ATOMS: atom_id res chain seq x y z
N MET A 1 3.90 -19.61 -5.23
CA MET A 1 4.09 -18.57 -4.20
C MET A 1 4.66 -19.23 -2.95
N SER A 2 5.73 -18.70 -2.36
CA SER A 2 6.33 -19.30 -1.15
C SER A 2 5.43 -19.07 0.08
N TYR A 3 5.62 -19.89 1.12
CA TYR A 3 4.88 -19.75 2.39
C TYR A 3 5.05 -18.34 2.99
N ASN A 4 6.29 -17.85 3.08
CA ASN A 4 6.61 -16.54 3.65
C ASN A 4 5.95 -15.38 2.88
N VAL A 5 5.94 -15.44 1.55
CA VAL A 5 5.26 -14.43 0.70
C VAL A 5 3.76 -14.44 0.97
N CYS A 6 3.14 -15.61 1.00
CA CYS A 6 1.72 -15.78 1.28
C CYS A 6 1.35 -15.18 2.65
N THR A 7 2.13 -15.50 3.68
CA THR A 7 1.92 -14.97 5.03
C THR A 7 1.99 -13.45 5.08
N HIS A 8 2.91 -12.82 4.36
CA HIS A 8 3.05 -11.36 4.35
C HIS A 8 1.92 -10.68 3.57
N ILE A 9 1.49 -11.26 2.45
CA ILE A 9 0.32 -10.80 1.70
C ILE A 9 -0.93 -10.86 2.57
N HIS A 10 -1.19 -11.99 3.24
CA HIS A 10 -2.34 -12.12 4.15
C HIS A 10 -2.31 -11.11 5.30
N LYS A 11 -1.14 -10.91 5.93
CA LYS A 11 -0.97 -9.91 6.98
C LYS A 11 -1.32 -8.50 6.50
N VAL A 12 -0.90 -8.11 5.30
CA VAL A 12 -1.24 -6.79 4.74
C VAL A 12 -2.72 -6.72 4.37
N ASP A 13 -3.28 -7.79 3.81
CA ASP A 13 -4.70 -7.89 3.47
C ASP A 13 -5.62 -7.69 4.67
N ASP A 14 -5.30 -8.31 5.81
CA ASP A 14 -6.09 -8.20 7.04
C ASP A 14 -6.11 -6.76 7.62
N LEU A 15 -5.13 -5.94 7.27
CA LEU A 15 -5.08 -4.52 7.65
C LEU A 15 -5.96 -3.66 6.76
N ILE A 16 -6.29 -4.10 5.55
CA ILE A 16 -7.11 -3.35 4.59
C ILE A 16 -8.57 -3.56 4.94
N LYS A 17 -9.12 -2.61 5.71
CA LYS A 17 -10.52 -2.64 6.15
C LYS A 17 -11.33 -1.62 5.36
N VAL A 18 -12.19 -2.13 4.50
CA VAL A 18 -12.99 -1.31 3.58
C VAL A 18 -14.45 -1.74 3.62
N LYS A 19 -15.37 -0.77 3.63
CA LYS A 19 -16.82 -0.99 3.66
C LYS A 19 -17.47 -0.27 2.49
N LYS A 20 -18.37 -0.95 1.79
CA LYS A 20 -19.21 -0.31 0.78
C LYS A 20 -20.38 0.40 1.47
N THR A 21 -20.62 1.64 1.09
CA THR A 21 -21.72 2.49 1.57
C THR A 21 -22.48 3.08 0.39
N ASP A 22 -23.65 3.66 0.62
CA ASP A 22 -24.46 4.31 -0.42
C ASP A 22 -23.74 5.49 -1.09
N LYS A 23 -22.76 6.09 -0.40
CA LYS A 23 -21.95 7.22 -0.86
C LYS A 23 -20.60 6.81 -1.45
N GLY A 24 -20.33 5.49 -1.56
CA GLY A 24 -19.07 4.95 -2.06
C GLY A 24 -18.32 4.13 -1.02
N LEU A 25 -17.00 4.14 -1.09
CA LEU A 25 -16.11 3.24 -0.34
C LEU A 25 -15.61 3.93 0.94
N HIS A 26 -16.00 3.42 2.11
CA HIS A 26 -15.50 3.88 3.41
C HIS A 26 -14.28 3.07 3.84
N ILE A 27 -13.23 3.75 4.31
CA ILE A 27 -11.94 3.15 4.68
C ILE A 27 -11.69 3.33 6.16
N ASP A 28 -11.45 2.22 6.86
CA ASP A 28 -11.03 2.27 8.26
C ASP A 28 -9.52 2.52 8.33
N GLN A 29 -9.11 3.55 9.08
CA GLN A 29 -7.69 3.92 9.19
C GLN A 29 -6.96 3.04 10.21
N VAL A 30 -6.16 2.09 9.75
CA VAL A 30 -5.40 1.15 10.61
C VAL A 30 -3.97 1.66 10.84
N LEU A 31 -3.50 1.61 12.10
CA LEU A 31 -2.20 2.16 12.51
C LEU A 31 -1.02 1.70 11.62
N GLY A 32 -0.98 0.42 11.27
CA GLY A 32 0.09 -0.15 10.42
C GLY A 32 0.16 0.47 9.01
N LEU A 33 -0.99 0.87 8.45
CA LEU A 33 -1.07 1.49 7.13
C LEU A 33 -0.95 3.02 7.20
N LYS A 34 -1.50 3.65 8.25
CA LYS A 34 -1.38 5.11 8.51
C LYS A 34 0.05 5.59 8.41
N ARG A 35 1.02 4.80 8.87
CA ARG A 35 2.44 5.15 8.81
C ARG A 35 2.91 5.49 7.40
N PHE A 36 2.42 4.78 6.38
CA PHE A 36 2.86 4.92 4.99
C PHE A 36 1.92 5.79 4.13
N CYS A 37 0.88 6.37 4.74
CA CYS A 37 -0.01 7.29 4.04
C CYS A 37 0.75 8.55 3.58
N PRO A 38 0.45 9.08 2.38
CA PRO A 38 1.17 10.21 1.80
C PRO A 38 0.85 11.55 2.49
N ASN A 39 -0.31 11.64 3.13
CA ASN A 39 -0.84 12.85 3.74
C ASN A 39 -0.96 12.72 5.26
N ASN A 40 -1.01 13.84 5.96
CA ASN A 40 -1.36 13.93 7.38
C ASN A 40 -2.87 14.05 7.57
N ILE A 41 -3.33 14.06 8.83
CA ILE A 41 -4.76 14.15 9.17
C ILE A 41 -5.47 15.41 8.65
N ASN A 42 -4.72 16.46 8.29
CA ASN A 42 -5.26 17.70 7.72
C ASN A 42 -5.34 17.65 6.19
N GLY A 43 -4.93 16.55 5.56
CA GLY A 43 -4.88 16.39 4.10
C GLY A 43 -3.67 17.04 3.44
N GLU A 44 -2.69 17.49 4.22
CA GLU A 44 -1.44 18.06 3.72
C GLU A 44 -0.39 16.96 3.58
N LYS A 45 0.67 17.20 2.78
CA LYS A 45 1.76 16.23 2.64
C LYS A 45 2.39 15.93 4.00
N LYS A 46 2.45 14.64 4.35
CA LYS A 46 2.89 14.19 5.66
C LYS A 46 4.35 14.53 5.95
N GLN A 47 4.63 15.11 7.12
CA GLN A 47 5.99 15.30 7.63
C GLN A 47 6.41 14.15 8.58
N LYS A 48 7.68 14.13 9.01
CA LYS A 48 8.28 13.01 9.75
C LYS A 48 7.54 12.65 11.05
N ASP A 49 7.00 13.66 11.73
CA ASP A 49 6.37 13.52 13.05
C ASP A 49 4.83 13.61 12.99
N ASP A 50 4.26 13.67 11.78
CA ASP A 50 2.81 13.75 11.59
C ASP A 50 2.15 12.38 11.70
N ASP A 51 0.94 12.35 12.24
CA ASP A 51 0.03 11.22 12.06
C ASP A 51 -0.43 11.14 10.60
N GLY A 52 -0.23 9.98 9.99
CA GLY A 52 -0.59 9.77 8.60
C GLY A 52 -2.07 9.43 8.41
N HIS A 53 -2.62 9.88 7.30
CA HIS A 53 -4.00 9.67 6.89
C HIS A 53 -4.09 9.39 5.39
N CYS A 54 -4.81 8.35 5.03
CA CYS A 54 -5.08 7.99 3.64
C CYS A 54 -6.49 8.49 3.29
N ALA A 55 -6.59 9.48 2.41
CA ALA A 55 -7.86 10.14 2.09
C ALA A 55 -8.82 9.25 1.29
N ASN A 56 -8.27 8.28 0.56
CA ASN A 56 -9.03 7.42 -0.34
C ASN A 56 -8.37 6.03 -0.48
N TYR A 57 -9.02 5.15 -1.24
CA TYR A 57 -8.63 3.74 -1.35
C TYR A 57 -7.29 3.58 -2.07
N VAL A 58 -7.00 4.49 -2.99
CA VAL A 58 -5.74 4.51 -3.75
C VAL A 58 -4.57 4.80 -2.82
N GLU A 59 -4.70 5.80 -1.95
CA GLU A 59 -3.67 6.14 -0.96
C GLU A 59 -3.50 5.02 0.08
N LEU A 60 -4.60 4.36 0.47
CA LEU A 60 -4.55 3.19 1.35
C LEU A 60 -3.79 2.03 0.68
N LEU A 61 -4.09 1.71 -0.58
CA LEU A 61 -3.39 0.67 -1.33
C LEU A 61 -1.92 1.04 -1.53
N SER A 62 -1.60 2.31 -1.79
CA SER A 62 -0.23 2.77 -1.89
C SER A 62 0.54 2.50 -0.60
N SER A 63 -0.08 2.76 0.55
CA SER A 63 0.49 2.50 1.87
C SER A 63 0.69 1.02 2.12
N ALA A 64 -0.28 0.21 1.71
CA ALA A 64 -0.22 -1.25 1.83
C ALA A 64 0.87 -1.86 0.94
N VAL A 65 1.06 -1.37 -0.30
CA VAL A 65 2.16 -1.78 -1.18
C VAL A 65 3.51 -1.47 -0.52
N LEU A 66 3.69 -0.28 0.06
CA LEU A 66 4.95 0.08 0.74
C LEU A 66 5.24 -0.81 1.94
N LEU A 67 4.21 -1.14 2.74
CA LEU A 67 4.33 -2.09 3.84
C LEU A 67 4.68 -3.50 3.34
N LEU A 68 4.05 -3.96 2.25
CA LEU A 68 4.33 -5.26 1.66
C LEU A 68 5.77 -5.35 1.14
N LEU A 69 6.25 -4.32 0.44
CA LEU A 69 7.64 -4.22 -0.03
C LEU A 69 8.62 -4.23 1.14
N LYS A 70 8.29 -3.56 2.25
CA LYS A 70 9.09 -3.61 3.49
C LYS A 70 9.17 -5.03 4.06
N TYR A 71 8.05 -5.75 4.09
CA TYR A 71 8.07 -7.15 4.55
C TYR A 71 8.87 -8.04 3.60
N PHE A 72 8.70 -7.88 2.28
CA PHE A 72 9.44 -8.65 1.28
C PHE A 72 10.95 -8.40 1.31
N LYS A 73 11.40 -7.20 1.66
CA LYS A 73 12.83 -6.93 1.89
C LYS A 73 13.43 -7.74 3.05
N ALA A 74 12.61 -8.16 4.01
CA ALA A 74 13.04 -9.02 5.11
C ALA A 74 12.96 -10.52 4.78
N VAL A 75 12.43 -10.89 3.61
CA VAL A 75 12.36 -12.27 3.14
C VAL A 75 13.60 -12.56 2.29
N ASP A 76 14.55 -13.29 2.85
CA ASP A 76 15.83 -13.61 2.19
C ASP A 76 15.69 -14.72 1.11
N ASP A 77 14.53 -15.37 1.06
CA ASP A 77 14.33 -16.61 0.30
C ASP A 77 13.97 -16.41 -1.19
N LEU A 78 13.75 -15.17 -1.68
CA LEU A 78 13.29 -14.92 -3.05
C LEU A 78 14.02 -13.78 -3.76
N ASN A 79 14.20 -13.95 -5.07
CA ASN A 79 14.64 -12.88 -5.96
C ASN A 79 13.65 -11.70 -5.93
N ASN A 80 14.18 -10.49 -5.79
CA ASN A 80 13.46 -9.22 -5.85
C ASN A 80 12.51 -9.11 -7.04
N ASP A 81 12.89 -9.64 -8.22
CA ASP A 81 12.03 -9.59 -9.41
C ASP A 81 10.73 -10.37 -9.19
N LYS A 82 10.80 -11.55 -8.58
CA LYS A 82 9.62 -12.37 -8.25
C LYS A 82 8.74 -11.70 -7.19
N LEU A 83 9.36 -11.03 -6.22
CA LEU A 83 8.65 -10.29 -5.18
C LEU A 83 7.90 -9.08 -5.77
N ALA A 84 8.51 -8.41 -6.75
CA ALA A 84 7.88 -7.34 -7.50
C ALA A 84 6.68 -7.87 -8.33
N GLU A 85 6.84 -9.00 -9.04
CA GLU A 85 5.75 -9.65 -9.78
C GLU A 85 4.55 -9.99 -8.87
N TYR A 86 4.80 -10.58 -7.69
CA TYR A 86 3.73 -10.88 -6.74
C TYR A 86 3.05 -9.62 -6.19
N THR A 87 3.82 -8.56 -5.93
CA THR A 87 3.27 -7.26 -5.49
C THR A 87 2.37 -6.66 -6.56
N ILE A 88 2.79 -6.68 -7.83
CA ILE A 88 2.02 -6.16 -8.96
C ILE A 88 0.75 -6.98 -9.18
N LEU A 89 0.84 -8.31 -9.13
CA LEU A 89 -0.32 -9.20 -9.27
C LEU A 89 -1.35 -8.94 -8.17
N TRP A 90 -0.91 -8.85 -6.92
CA TRP A 90 -1.76 -8.55 -5.78
C TRP A 90 -2.43 -7.17 -5.90
N LEU A 91 -1.68 -6.15 -6.29
CA LEU A 91 -2.20 -4.79 -6.52
C LEU A 91 -3.26 -4.79 -7.62
N GLY A 92 -3.01 -5.47 -8.73
CA GLY A 92 -3.98 -5.62 -9.83
C GLY A 92 -5.27 -6.28 -9.36
N TYR A 93 -5.16 -7.35 -8.56
CA TYR A 93 -6.33 -8.00 -7.95
C TYR A 93 -7.12 -7.03 -7.05
N LYS A 94 -6.47 -6.24 -6.20
CA LYS A 94 -7.15 -5.26 -5.32
C LYS A 94 -7.85 -4.15 -6.10
N LEU A 95 -7.17 -3.59 -7.11
CA LEU A 95 -7.78 -2.58 -7.99
C LEU A 95 -8.98 -3.15 -8.77
N SER A 96 -8.94 -4.43 -9.15
CA SER A 96 -10.06 -5.08 -9.85
C SER A 96 -11.31 -5.24 -8.99
N GLN A 97 -11.16 -5.38 -7.67
CA GLN A 97 -12.30 -5.48 -6.74
C GLN A 97 -13.00 -4.14 -6.51
N HIS A 98 -12.23 -3.06 -6.54
CA HIS A 98 -12.73 -1.70 -6.34
C HIS A 98 -12.17 -0.78 -7.42
N PRO A 99 -12.74 -0.84 -8.65
CA PRO A 99 -12.27 -0.03 -9.77
C PRO A 99 -12.23 1.46 -9.42
N GLN A 100 -11.16 2.13 -9.84
CA GLN A 100 -10.96 3.56 -9.63
C GLN A 100 -10.93 4.25 -10.98
N GLU A 101 -11.79 5.24 -11.20
CA GLU A 101 -11.94 5.92 -12.50
C GLU A 101 -10.61 6.49 -13.02
N ASN A 102 -9.73 6.91 -12.10
CA ASN A 102 -8.45 7.56 -12.42
C ASN A 102 -7.24 6.60 -12.48
N ILE A 103 -7.45 5.30 -12.26
CA ILE A 103 -6.38 4.29 -12.35
C ILE A 103 -6.77 3.25 -13.39
N THR A 104 -6.40 3.53 -14.63
CA THR A 104 -6.60 2.64 -15.77
C THR A 104 -5.39 1.76 -16.04
N ILE A 105 -4.21 2.14 -15.54
CA ILE A 105 -2.93 1.45 -15.80
C ILE A 105 -2.13 1.36 -14.49
N LEU A 106 -1.57 0.17 -14.19
CA LEU A 106 -0.72 -0.05 -13.01
C LEU A 106 0.50 0.88 -12.95
N ASN A 107 1.04 1.26 -14.11
CA ASN A 107 2.15 2.22 -14.20
C ASN A 107 1.77 3.62 -13.69
N ASP A 108 0.53 4.05 -13.92
CA ASP A 108 0.02 5.31 -13.39
C ASP A 108 -0.05 5.26 -11.87
N PHE A 109 -0.54 4.15 -11.33
CA PHE A 109 -0.57 3.94 -9.89
C PHE A 109 0.84 4.02 -9.29
N TYR A 110 1.80 3.30 -9.88
CA TYR A 110 3.18 3.33 -9.43
C TYR A 110 3.78 4.74 -9.48
N THR A 111 3.62 5.45 -10.60
CA THR A 111 4.24 6.76 -10.80
C THR A 111 3.62 7.83 -9.91
N LYS A 112 2.30 7.81 -9.73
CA LYS A 112 1.55 8.86 -9.00
C LYS A 112 1.44 8.62 -7.50
N HIS A 113 1.44 7.37 -7.06
CA HIS A 113 1.17 7.02 -5.65
C HIS A 113 2.32 6.31 -4.97
N ILE A 114 3.09 5.48 -5.66
CA ILE A 114 4.26 4.80 -5.04
C ILE A 114 5.50 5.68 -5.10
N LYS A 115 5.93 6.08 -6.30
CA LYS A 115 7.20 6.79 -6.52
C LYS A 115 7.26 8.17 -5.86
N THR A 116 6.11 8.82 -5.73
CA THR A 116 5.96 10.15 -5.11
C THR A 116 5.82 10.10 -3.59
N ASN A 117 5.56 8.92 -3.02
CA ASN A 117 5.44 8.73 -1.58
C ASN A 117 6.81 8.87 -0.93
N THR A 118 6.89 9.68 0.13
CA THR A 118 8.15 9.96 0.84
C THR A 118 8.78 8.69 1.41
N TYR A 119 7.98 7.72 1.83
CA TYR A 119 8.45 6.43 2.38
C TYR A 119 9.00 5.46 1.33
N TYR A 120 8.82 5.72 0.03
CA TYR A 120 9.36 4.85 -1.02
C TYR A 120 10.89 4.91 -1.09
N ASN A 121 11.44 6.13 -0.96
CA ASN A 121 12.89 6.36 -1.02
C ASN A 121 13.55 6.38 0.36
N GLU A 122 12.76 6.36 1.44
CA GLU A 122 13.34 6.09 2.75
C GLU A 122 14.03 4.73 2.69
N LYS A 123 15.30 4.69 3.08
CA LYS A 123 15.94 3.41 3.38
C LYS A 123 15.02 2.73 4.37
N ILE A 124 14.36 1.66 3.93
CA ILE A 124 13.62 0.76 4.82
C ILE A 124 14.70 0.21 5.76
N THR A 125 14.90 0.90 6.87
CA THR A 125 15.75 0.49 7.97
C THR A 125 14.94 -0.56 8.71
N ASN A 126 15.51 -1.75 8.79
CA ASN A 126 15.01 -2.76 9.71
C ASN A 126 15.04 -2.13 11.11
N ALA A 127 13.89 -2.10 11.76
CA ALA A 127 13.77 -1.73 13.17
C ALA A 127 13.91 -3.00 13.99
#